data_AF-A0A8T4J6L4-F1
#
_entry.id   AF-A0A8T4J6L4-F1
#
_cell.length_a   1.000
_cell.length_b   1.000
_cell.length_c   1.000
_cell.angle_alpha   90.00
_cell.angle_beta   90.00
_cell.angle_gamma   90.00
#
_symmetry.space_group_name_H-M   'P 1'
#
loop_
_entity.id
_entity.type
_entity.pdbx_description
1 polymer ?
#
loop_
_entity_poly.entity_id
_entity_poly.type
_entity_poly.pdbx_seq_one_letter_code
_entity_poly.pdbx_strand_id
1 'polypeptide(L)' 'MVSEAPIGQPTDLSWLLTGLVQRVPHSHSALLLSSDGLVKSAHGLEPDTADHMAALA' A
#
# COMPACT_ATOMS: atom_id res chain seq x y z
N MET A 1 -17.49 5.02 15.94
CA MET A 1 -17.07 3.61 15.82
C MET A 1 -15.58 3.62 15.51
N VAL A 2 -14.73 3.33 16.50
CA VAL A 2 -13.29 3.16 16.28
C VAL A 2 -13.11 1.76 15.72
N SER A 3 -12.63 1.62 14.50
CA SER A 3 -12.24 0.32 13.96
C SER A 3 -10.91 -0.07 14.59
N GLU A 4 -10.95 -0.93 15.62
CA GLU A 4 -9.78 -1.69 16.01
C GLU A 4 -9.43 -2.64 14.86
N ALA A 5 -8.38 -2.32 14.11
CA ALA A 5 -7.79 -3.24 13.18
C ALA A 5 -7.11 -4.37 13.96
N PRO A 6 -7.31 -5.65 13.61
CA PRO A 6 -6.69 -6.76 14.29
C PRO A 6 -5.16 -6.67 14.14
N ILE A 7 -4.50 -6.36 15.25
CA ILE A 7 -3.05 -6.38 15.41
C ILE A 7 -2.59 -7.84 15.29
N GLY A 8 -1.99 -8.22 14.15
CA GLY A 8 -1.23 -9.46 14.05
C GLY A 8 -1.42 -10.32 12.80
N GLN A 9 -2.31 -9.96 11.87
CA GLN A 9 -2.32 -10.55 10.52
C GLN A 9 -1.72 -9.55 9.56
N PRO A 10 -0.82 -9.95 8.62
CA PRO A 10 -0.43 -9.08 7.52
C PRO A 10 -1.73 -8.72 6.82
N THR A 11 -2.23 -7.54 7.15
CA THR A 11 -3.54 -7.12 6.71
C THR A 11 -3.30 -6.88 5.24
N ASP A 12 -3.80 -7.78 4.40
CA ASP A 12 -3.73 -7.63 2.97
C ASP A 12 -4.59 -6.42 2.62
N LEU A 13 -3.96 -5.24 2.68
CA LEU A 13 -4.57 -3.94 2.43
C LEU A 13 -4.61 -3.65 0.93
N SER A 14 -4.35 -4.65 0.09
CA SER A 14 -4.44 -4.54 -1.37
C SER A 14 -5.83 -4.08 -1.81
N TRP A 15 -6.90 -4.44 -1.07
CA TRP A 15 -8.25 -3.94 -1.34
C TRP A 15 -8.37 -2.42 -1.16
N LEU A 16 -7.68 -1.85 -0.16
CA LEU A 16 -7.69 -0.42 0.12
C LEU A 16 -6.92 0.34 -0.97
N LEU A 17 -5.75 -0.19 -1.37
CA LEU A 17 -4.94 0.38 -2.44
C LEU A 17 -5.65 0.31 -3.80
N THR A 18 -6.31 -0.81 -4.10
CA THR A 18 -7.15 -0.95 -5.29
C THR A 18 -8.27 0.10 -5.28
N GLY A 19 -8.96 0.27 -4.14
CA GLY A 19 -10.02 1.27 -3.99
C GLY A 19 -9.52 2.71 -4.11
N LEU A 20 -8.30 3.00 -3.67
CA LEU A 20 -7.66 4.31 -3.85
C LEU A 20 -7.42 4.60 -5.34
N VAL A 21 -6.76 3.66 -6.03
CA VAL A 21 -6.44 3.81 -7.46
C VAL A 21 -7.69 3.96 -8.31
N GLN A 22 -8.77 3.22 -8.02
CA GLN A 22 -10.04 3.34 -8.74
C GLN A 22 -10.77 4.67 -8.54
N ARG A 23 -10.52 5.37 -7.42
CA ARG A 23 -11.24 6.61 -7.06
C ARG A 23 -10.47 7.88 -7.40
N VAL A 24 -9.16 7.79 -7.59
CA VAL A 24 -8.32 8.95 -7.91
C VAL A 24 -8.02 8.94 -9.41
N PRO A 25 -8.58 9.90 -10.19
CA PRO A 25 -8.30 9.99 -11.62
C PRO A 25 -6.80 10.04 -11.90
N HIS A 26 -6.37 9.33 -12.94
CA HIS A 26 -4.97 9.23 -13.37
C HIS A 26 -4.00 8.55 -12.39
N SER A 27 -4.48 8.03 -11.26
CA SER A 27 -3.66 7.11 -10.45
C SER A 27 -3.66 5.74 -11.09
N HIS A 28 -2.48 5.17 -11.30
CA HIS A 28 -2.30 3.84 -11.88
C HIS A 28 -1.78 2.83 -10.86
N SER A 29 -1.17 3.31 -9.78
CA SER A 29 -0.46 2.51 -8.80
C SER A 29 -0.58 3.14 -7.41
N ALA A 30 -0.47 2.33 -6.37
CA ALA A 30 -0.47 2.78 -4.98
C ALA A 30 0.45 1.90 -4.12
N LEU A 31 1.10 2.51 -3.14
CA LEU A 31 2.07 1.86 -2.26
C LEU A 31 1.76 2.21 -0.81
N LEU A 32 1.68 1.19 0.06
CA LEU A 32 1.69 1.34 1.50
C LEU A 32 3.04 0.89 2.04
N LEU A 33 3.72 1.77 2.75
CA LEU A 33 5.00 1.51 3.41
C LEU A 33 4.96 1.91 4.88
N SER A 34 5.86 1.35 5.69
CA SER A 34 6.21 1.92 6.99
C SER A 34 7.23 3.04 6.85
N SER A 35 7.32 3.88 7.88
CA SER A 35 8.29 4.98 7.95
C SER A 35 9.77 4.54 7.97
N ASP A 36 10.03 3.23 8.05
CA ASP A 36 11.37 2.64 7.93
C ASP A 36 11.73 2.27 6.47
N GLY A 37 10.84 2.55 5.51
CA GLY A 37 11.05 2.28 4.09
C GLY A 37 10.70 0.85 3.66
N LEU A 38 10.01 0.07 4.48
CA LEU A 38 9.57 -1.28 4.11
C LEU A 38 8.16 -1.28 3.50
N VAL A 39 8.02 -2.02 2.39
CA VAL A 39 6.73 -2.23 1.72
C VAL A 39 5.82 -3.09 2.58
N LYS A 40 4.57 -2.64 2.77
CA LYS A 40 3.51 -3.40 3.45
C LYS A 40 2.48 -3.96 2.48
N SER A 41 2.17 -3.24 1.40
CA SER A 41 1.28 -3.66 0.33
C SER A 41 1.48 -2.74 -0.87
N ALA A 42 1.31 -3.26 -2.09
CA ALA A 42 1.42 -2.51 -3.33
C ALA A 42 0.30 -2.91 -4.30
N HIS A 43 -0.16 -1.96 -5.10
CA HIS A 43 -1.12 -2.18 -6.18
C HIS A 43 -0.59 -1.55 -7.46
N GLY A 44 -0.59 -2.30 -8.56
CA GLY A 44 -0.12 -1.82 -9.87
C GLY A 44 1.38 -1.50 -9.91
N LEU A 45 2.19 -2.10 -9.04
CA LEU A 45 3.64 -2.00 -9.02
C LEU A 45 4.24 -3.40 -9.01
N GLU A 46 5.33 -3.58 -9.76
CA GLU A 46 6.19 -4.75 -9.61
C GLU A 46 6.93 -4.69 -8.26
N PRO A 47 7.24 -5.84 -7.63
CA PRO A 47 7.89 -5.90 -6.32
C PRO A 47 9.15 -5.02 -6.21
N ASP A 48 10.09 -5.15 -7.16
CA ASP A 48 11.34 -4.38 -7.16
C ASP A 48 11.09 -2.86 -7.27
N THR A 49 10.04 -2.46 -8.01
CA THR A 49 9.68 -1.03 -8.13
C THR A 49 9.06 -0.52 -6.84
N ALA A 50 8.22 -1.32 -6.19
CA ALA A 50 7.63 -0.99 -4.90
C ALA A 50 8.70 -0.83 -3.82
N ASP A 51 9.67 -1.74 -3.76
CA ASP A 51 10.81 -1.66 -2.83
C ASP A 51 11.65 -0.41 -3.08
N HIS A 52 11.96 -0.12 -4.36
CA HIS A 52 12.71 1.08 -4.71
C HIS A 52 11.96 2.37 -4.33
N MET A 53 10.65 2.45 -4.58
CA MET A 53 9.83 3.59 -4.18
C MET A 53 9.74 3.75 -2.67
N ALA A 54 9.62 2.64 -1.91
CA ALA A 54 9.56 2.68 -0.46
C ALA A 54 10.87 3.18 0.16
N ALA A 55 12.01 2.86 -0.44
CA ALA A 55 13.31 3.36 0.00
C ALA A 55 13.52 4.87 -0.24
N LEU A 56 12.74 5.50 -1.13
CA LEU A 56 12.86 6.91 -1.50
C LEU A 56 11.89 7.86 -0.78
N ALA A 57 10.76 7.34 -0.29
CA ALA A 57 9.66 8.12 0.28
C ALA A 57 9.91 8.53 1.73
#